data_AF-A0A8J8CEV5-F1
#
_entry.id   AF-A0A8J8CEV5-F1
#
_cell.length_a   1.000
_cell.length_b   1.000
_cell.length_c   1.000
_cell.angle_alpha   90.00
_cell.angle_beta   90.00
_cell.angle_gamma   90.00
#
_symmetry.space_group_name_H-M   'P 1'
#
loop_
_entity.id
_entity.type
_entity.pdbx_description
1 polymer ?
#
loop_
_entity_poly.entity_id
_entity_poly.type
_entity_poly.pdbx_seq_one_letter_code
_entity_poly.pdbx_strand_id
1 'polypeptide(L)'
;MTTKRMIAASEKMAILNEGMQPGAVVTELCRKHNIGSSTYYKWKKEAVQGMKEAVTGPSKEVIALKQENARLKKLVAEEALLIDRLRELNETLSRGKNDGRRLSQ
;
A
#
# COMPACT_ATOMS: atom_id res chain seq x y z
N MET A 1 6.89 34.38 8.40
CA MET A 1 6.53 32.95 8.28
C MET A 1 7.35 32.37 7.15
N THR A 2 8.30 31.48 7.42
CA THR A 2 9.19 30.94 6.38
C THR A 2 8.49 29.77 5.69
N THR A 3 8.05 29.96 4.45
CA THR A 3 7.44 28.93 3.62
C THR A 3 8.48 27.84 3.33
N LYS A 4 8.18 26.59 3.74
CA LYS A 4 9.02 25.43 3.45
C LYS A 4 9.08 25.24 1.93
N ARG A 5 10.25 25.47 1.33
CA ARG A 5 10.48 25.22 -0.10
C ARG A 5 10.14 23.77 -0.45
N MET A 6 9.25 23.58 -1.41
CA MET A 6 8.88 22.27 -1.93
C MET A 6 9.75 21.97 -3.15
N ILE A 7 10.65 21.00 -3.04
CA ILE A 7 11.54 20.58 -4.12
C ILE A 7 10.80 19.58 -4.99
N ALA A 8 10.76 19.84 -6.30
CA ALA A 8 10.11 18.96 -7.27
C ALA A 8 10.86 17.63 -7.39
N ALA A 9 10.17 16.57 -7.82
CA ALA A 9 10.75 15.23 -7.94
C ALA A 9 11.96 15.19 -8.89
N SER A 10 11.91 15.93 -10.00
CA SER A 10 13.01 16.06 -10.96
C SER A 10 14.25 16.70 -10.33
N GLU A 11 14.06 17.78 -9.57
CA GLU A 11 15.14 18.46 -8.85
C GLU A 11 15.73 17.55 -7.75
N LYS A 12 14.87 16.85 -6.98
CA LYS A 12 15.31 15.85 -5.98
C LYS A 12 16.23 14.81 -6.63
N MET A 13 15.87 14.29 -7.80
CA MET A 13 16.67 13.29 -8.51
C MET A 13 18.00 13.85 -9.03
N ALA A 14 18.02 15.08 -9.55
CA ALA A 14 19.26 15.73 -9.98
C ALA A 14 20.24 15.91 -8.81
N ILE A 15 19.75 16.37 -7.65
CA ILE A 15 20.55 16.53 -6.43
C ILE A 15 21.09 15.18 -5.94
N LEU A 16 20.24 14.14 -5.93
CA LEU A 16 20.67 12.80 -5.55
C LEU A 16 21.79 12.28 -6.46
N ASN A 17 21.65 12.46 -7.78
CA ASN A 17 22.64 12.03 -8.75
C ASN A 17 23.98 12.76 -8.58
N GLU A 18 23.96 14.08 -8.37
CA GLU A 18 25.16 14.89 -8.08
C GLU A 18 25.87 14.37 -6.83
N GLY A 19 25.13 14.13 -5.73
CA GLY A 19 25.71 13.64 -4.48
C GLY A 19 26.15 12.16 -4.49
N MET A 20 25.79 11.41 -5.53
CA MET A 20 26.22 10.01 -5.71
C MET A 20 27.47 9.88 -6.58
N GLN A 21 27.93 10.96 -7.22
CA GLN A 21 29.16 10.95 -8.00
C GLN A 21 30.40 10.78 -7.09
N PRO A 22 31.47 10.13 -7.58
CA PRO A 22 32.74 10.06 -6.86
C PRO A 22 33.27 11.47 -6.54
N GLY A 23 33.73 11.68 -5.30
CA GLY A 23 34.28 12.96 -4.85
C GLY A 23 33.23 14.02 -4.46
N ALA A 24 31.93 13.72 -4.54
CA ALA A 24 30.89 14.65 -4.12
C ALA A 24 30.92 14.90 -2.60
N VAL A 25 30.94 16.18 -2.21
CA VAL A 25 30.89 16.60 -0.80
C VAL A 25 29.44 16.95 -0.44
N VAL A 26 28.77 16.03 0.25
CA VAL A 26 27.33 16.15 0.57
C VAL A 26 26.98 17.42 1.34
N THR A 27 27.87 17.92 2.20
CA THR A 27 27.64 19.15 2.98
C THR A 27 27.57 20.39 2.09
N GLU A 28 28.42 20.48 1.07
CA GLU A 28 28.42 21.59 0.11
C GLU A 28 27.20 21.52 -0.81
N LEU A 29 26.84 20.31 -1.27
CA LEU A 29 25.62 20.06 -2.01
C LEU A 29 24.38 20.51 -1.23
N CYS A 30 24.32 20.17 0.07
CA CYS A 30 23.21 20.54 0.93
C CYS A 30 23.07 22.06 1.07
N ARG A 31 24.19 22.79 1.22
CA ARG A 31 24.22 24.26 1.23
C ARG A 31 23.76 24.86 -0.09
N LYS A 32 24.29 24.37 -1.22
CA LYS A 32 23.95 24.82 -2.58
C LYS A 32 22.46 24.70 -2.88
N HIS A 33 21.82 23.61 -2.46
CA HIS A 33 20.40 23.36 -2.71
C HIS A 33 19.47 23.79 -1.57
N ASN A 34 20.01 24.39 -0.51
CA ASN A 34 19.30 24.80 0.70
C ASN A 34 18.49 23.63 1.31
N ILE A 35 19.11 22.46 1.43
CA ILE A 35 18.54 21.27 2.06
C ILE A 35 19.38 20.86 3.27
N GLY A 36 18.74 20.24 4.26
CA GLY A 36 19.47 19.64 5.37
C GLY A 36 20.09 18.29 4.99
N SER A 37 21.26 17.96 5.53
CA SER A 37 21.93 16.67 5.28
C SER A 37 21.03 15.48 5.61
N SER A 38 20.22 15.56 6.69
CA SER A 38 19.24 14.54 7.04
C SER A 38 18.20 14.29 5.94
N THR A 39 17.79 15.34 5.23
CA THR A 39 16.85 15.26 4.12
C THR A 39 17.50 14.56 2.93
N TYR A 40 18.74 14.93 2.59
CA TYR A 40 19.50 14.26 1.53
C TYR A 40 19.68 12.77 1.79
N TYR A 41 20.13 12.37 2.98
CA TYR A 41 20.36 10.95 3.30
C TYR A 41 19.06 10.16 3.35
N LYS A 42 17.96 10.76 3.82
CA LYS A 42 16.63 10.15 3.73
C LYS A 42 16.26 9.84 2.28
N TRP A 43 16.40 10.84 1.40
CA TRP A 43 16.12 10.68 -0.03
C TRP A 43 17.03 9.65 -0.71
N LYS A 44 18.31 9.62 -0.36
CA LYS A 44 19.27 8.65 -0.89
C LYS A 44 18.89 7.23 -0.48
N LYS A 45 18.51 7.02 0.78
CA LYS A 45 18.04 5.72 1.27
C LYS A 45 16.79 5.26 0.52
N GLU A 46 15.81 6.13 0.33
CA GLU A 46 14.59 5.85 -0.44
C GLU A 46 14.91 5.46 -1.89
N ALA A 47 15.79 6.21 -2.57
CA ALA A 47 16.17 5.95 -3.95
C ALA A 47 16.93 4.62 -4.12
N VAL A 48 17.87 4.32 -3.23
CA VAL A 48 18.62 3.05 -3.26
C VAL A 48 17.71 1.86 -2.96
N GLN A 49 16.79 2.01 -2.00
CA GLN A 49 15.82 0.97 -1.69
C GLN A 49 14.88 0.70 -2.87
N GLY A 50 14.33 1.74 -3.50
CA GLY A 50 13.48 1.60 -4.69
C GLY A 50 14.23 1.00 -5.88
N MET A 51 15.50 1.38 -6.09
CA MET A 51 16.33 0.80 -7.13
C MET A 51 16.62 -0.69 -6.85
N LYS A 52 16.90 -1.06 -5.59
CA LYS A 52 17.06 -2.45 -5.20
C LYS A 52 15.81 -3.26 -5.49
N GLU A 53 14.64 -2.77 -5.09
CA GLU A 53 13.35 -3.41 -5.37
C GLU A 53 13.08 -3.56 -6.87
N ALA A 54 13.44 -2.57 -7.69
CA ALA A 54 13.31 -2.63 -9.14
C ALA A 54 14.24 -3.68 -9.79
N VAL A 55 15.47 -3.84 -9.27
CA VAL A 55 16.46 -4.78 -9.80
C VAL A 55 16.22 -6.22 -9.33
N THR A 56 15.88 -6.41 -8.05
CA THR A 56 15.69 -7.75 -7.47
C THR A 56 14.26 -8.26 -7.60
N GLY A 57 13.33 -7.41 -8.01
CA GLY A 57 11.90 -7.68 -7.92
C GLY A 57 11.42 -7.72 -6.45
N PRO A 58 10.10 -7.94 -6.23
CA PRO A 58 9.55 -8.12 -4.90
C PRO A 58 10.17 -9.33 -4.21
N SER A 59 10.39 -9.24 -2.90
CA SER A 59 10.93 -10.37 -2.13
C SER A 59 10.00 -11.59 -2.21
N LYS A 60 10.56 -12.79 -2.12
CA LYS A 60 9.78 -14.05 -2.09
C LYS A 60 8.70 -14.01 -1.00
N GLU A 61 9.01 -13.42 0.14
CA GLU A 61 8.07 -13.20 1.24
C GLU A 61 6.90 -12.29 0.84
N VAL A 62 7.16 -11.17 0.16
CA VAL A 62 6.11 -10.26 -0.32
C VAL A 62 5.22 -10.96 -1.34
N ILE A 63 5.78 -11.78 -2.23
CA ILE A 63 4.99 -12.56 -3.20
C ILE A 63 4.09 -13.56 -2.47
N ALA A 64 4.65 -14.33 -1.53
CA ALA A 64 3.90 -15.32 -0.75
C ALA A 64 2.77 -14.66 0.06
N LEU A 65 3.05 -13.54 0.73
CA LEU A 65 2.03 -12.78 1.46
C LEU A 65 0.92 -12.25 0.56
N LYS A 66 1.26 -11.78 -0.65
CA LYS A 66 0.25 -11.34 -1.64
C LYS A 66 -0.63 -12.49 -2.11
N GLN A 67 -0.04 -13.67 -2.36
CA GLN A 67 -0.79 -14.87 -2.74
C GLN A 67 -1.71 -15.32 -1.61
N GLU A 68 -1.22 -15.37 -0.37
CA GLU A 68 -2.04 -15.74 0.77
C GLU A 68 -3.15 -14.72 1.03
N ASN A 69 -2.87 -13.42 0.90
CA ASN A 69 -3.91 -12.40 1.01
C ASN A 69 -5.01 -12.57 -0.06
N ALA A 70 -4.64 -12.91 -1.30
CA ALA A 70 -5.60 -13.20 -2.36
C ALA A 70 -6.43 -14.46 -2.04
N ARG A 71 -5.79 -15.52 -1.54
CA ARG A 71 -6.48 -16.74 -1.10
C ARG A 71 -7.46 -16.47 0.03
N LEU A 72 -7.05 -15.73 1.05
CA LEU A 72 -7.89 -15.34 2.19
C LEU A 72 -9.06 -14.48 1.75
N LYS A 73 -8.85 -13.48 0.87
CA LYS A 73 -9.95 -12.66 0.32
C LYS A 73 -10.97 -13.50 -0.42
N LYS A 74 -10.53 -14.48 -1.21
CA LYS A 74 -11.42 -15.40 -1.92
C LYS A 74 -12.26 -16.21 -0.94
N LEU A 75 -11.62 -16.81 0.07
CA LEU A 75 -12.31 -17.60 1.09
C LEU A 75 -13.37 -16.77 1.82
N VAL A 76 -13.01 -15.56 2.26
CA VAL A 76 -13.94 -14.65 2.94
C VAL A 76 -15.13 -14.28 2.05
N ALA A 77 -14.90 -14.05 0.75
CA ALA A 77 -15.98 -13.76 -0.18
C ALA A 77 -16.92 -14.97 -0.36
N GLU A 78 -16.38 -16.18 -0.47
CA GLU A 78 -17.16 -17.42 -0.57
C GLU A 78 -18.00 -17.65 0.70
N GLU A 79 -17.42 -17.46 1.88
CA GLU A 79 -18.14 -17.57 3.16
C GLU A 79 -19.25 -16.53 3.30
N ALA A 80 -18.99 -15.27 2.90
CA ALA A 80 -20.00 -14.21 2.91
C ALA A 80 -21.20 -14.56 2.04
N LEU A 81 -20.98 -15.09 0.82
CA LEU A 81 -22.05 -15.54 -0.07
C LEU A 81 -22.89 -16.67 0.54
N LEU A 82 -22.25 -17.61 1.25
CA LEU A 82 -22.97 -18.68 1.95
C LEU A 82 -23.83 -18.13 3.09
N ILE A 83 -23.30 -17.20 3.86
CA ILE A 83 -24.04 -16.53 4.95
C ILE A 83 -25.27 -15.81 4.40
N ASP A 84 -25.12 -15.06 3.31
CA ASP A 84 -26.23 -14.33 2.70
C ASP A 84 -27.32 -15.29 2.19
N ARG A 85 -26.93 -16.38 1.52
CA ARG A 85 -27.88 -17.41 1.07
C ARG A 85 -28.60 -18.09 2.23
N LEU A 86 -27.90 -18.36 3.34
CA LEU A 86 -28.52 -18.94 4.54
C LEU A 86 -29.53 -17.98 5.17
N ARG A 87 -29.24 -16.68 5.20
CA ARG A 87 -30.17 -15.66 5.69
C ARG A 87 -31.43 -15.60 4.83
N GLU A 88 -31.30 -15.58 3.50
CA GLU A 88 -32.44 -15.61 2.58
C GLU A 88 -33.32 -16.86 2.77
N LEU A 89 -32.70 -18.04 2.92
CA LEU A 89 -33.45 -19.27 3.19
C LEU A 89 -34.20 -19.20 4.52
N ASN A 90 -33.56 -18.67 5.57
CA ASN A 90 -34.21 -18.53 6.86
C ASN A 90 -35.40 -17.57 6.82
N GLU A 91 -35.28 -16.47 6.06
CA GLU A 91 -36.39 -15.55 5.84
C GLU A 91 -37.55 -16.20 5.09
N THR A 92 -37.28 -16.93 4.01
CA THR A 92 -38.33 -17.61 3.23
C THR A 92 -39.05 -18.67 4.06
N LEU A 93 -38.32 -19.45 4.87
CA LEU A 93 -38.91 -20.41 5.80
C LEU A 93 -39.77 -19.73 6.88
N SER A 94 -39.33 -18.58 7.38
CA SER A 94 -40.09 -17.80 8.38
C SER A 94 -41.38 -17.26 7.79
N ARG A 95 -41.39 -16.81 6.53
CA ARG A 95 -42.60 -16.39 5.82
C ARG A 95 -43.58 -17.56 5.65
N GLY A 96 -43.11 -18.71 5.15
CA GLY A 96 -43.96 -19.90 4.97
C GLY A 96 -44.60 -20.42 6.26
N LYS A 97 -43.89 -20.36 7.40
CA LYS A 97 -44.46 -20.70 8.71
C LYS A 97 -45.56 -19.73 9.15
N ASN A 98 -45.42 -18.44 8.88
CA ASN A 98 -46.44 -17.44 9.22
C ASN A 98 -47.69 -17.58 8.33
N ASP A 99 -47.52 -17.91 7.06
CA ASP A 99 -48.62 -18.14 6.13
C ASP A 99 -49.41 -19.41 6.50
N GLY A 100 -48.72 -20.51 6.82
CA GLY A 100 -49.36 -21.73 7.29
C GLY A 100 -50.11 -21.58 8.62
N ARG A 101 -49.65 -20.67 9.50
CA ARG A 101 -50.32 -20.36 10.78
C ARG A 101 -51.55 -19.45 10.61
N ARG A 102 -51.58 -18.62 9.55
CA ARG A 102 -52.76 -17.80 9.19
C ARG A 102 -53.86 -18.61 8.53
N LEU A 103 -53.52 -19.67 7.81
CA LEU A 103 -54.47 -20.54 7.13
C LEU A 103 -55.15 -21.57 8.06
N SER A 104 -54.66 -21.71 9.29
CA SER A 104 -55.18 -22.65 10.29
C SER A 104 -56.00 -22.00 11.42
N GLN A 105 -56.29 -20.69 11.31
CA GLN A 105 -57.23 -19.95 12.15
C GLN A 105 -58.50 -19.64 11.36
#